data_AF-A0A5C4TH78-F1
#
_entry.id   AF-A0A5C4TH78-F1
#
_cell.length_a   1.000
_cell.length_b   1.000
_cell.length_c   1.000
_cell.angle_alpha   90.00
_cell.angle_beta   90.00
_cell.angle_gamma   90.00
#
_symmetry.space_group_name_H-M   'P 1'
#
loop_
_entity.id
_entity.type
_entity.pdbx_description
1 polymer ?
#
loop_
_entity_poly.entity_id
_entity_poly.type
_entity_poly.pdbx_seq_one_letter_code
_entity_poly.pdbx_strand_id
1 'polypeptide(L)'
;MTAMGNVFHAFDHQYELYVEETAARRYHVIINIYSEAEPIVLHAYPNKDDAIAAAQTFPKLYRTAQQRGFRLAGQYFEHADGRSVHVSFAMEPGTTPDKFMKVLL
;
A
#
# COMPACT_ATOMS: atom_id res chain seq x y z
N MET A 1 16.49 14.36 15.88
CA MET A 1 16.42 13.69 14.57
C MET A 1 15.33 14.40 13.79
N THR A 2 15.68 14.99 12.66
CA THR A 2 14.79 15.82 11.85
C THR A 2 13.65 14.94 11.33
N ALA A 3 12.41 15.24 11.72
CA ALA A 3 11.24 14.60 11.15
C ALA A 3 11.23 14.92 9.64
N MET A 4 11.58 13.95 8.80
CA MET A 4 11.34 14.04 7.37
C MET A 4 9.82 13.92 7.20
N GLY A 5 9.16 15.06 7.02
CA GLY A 5 7.70 15.13 6.98
C GLY A 5 7.12 14.35 5.80
N ASN A 6 5.91 13.82 5.99
CA ASN A 6 5.18 13.07 4.97
C ASN A 6 5.05 13.91 3.69
N VAL A 7 5.48 13.36 2.55
CA VAL A 7 5.36 14.03 1.24
C VAL A 7 3.98 13.81 0.60
N PHE A 8 3.20 12.87 1.15
CA PHE A 8 1.78 12.63 0.87
C PHE A 8 1.15 12.02 2.12
N HIS A 9 -0.12 12.35 2.38
CA HIS A 9 -0.90 11.76 3.46
C HIS A 9 -2.38 11.74 3.10
N ALA A 10 -3.02 10.58 3.26
CA ALA A 10 -4.45 10.38 3.10
C ALA A 10 -5.02 9.62 4.31
N PHE A 11 -6.25 9.96 4.69
CA PHE A 11 -6.95 9.41 5.84
C PHE A 11 -8.16 8.59 5.40
N ASP A 12 -8.36 7.46 6.06
CA ASP A 12 -9.58 6.67 6.04
C ASP A 12 -9.96 6.33 7.49
N HIS A 13 -11.23 6.04 7.75
CA HIS A 13 -11.69 5.67 9.09
C HIS A 13 -11.01 4.41 9.66
N GLN A 14 -10.35 3.60 8.82
CA GLN A 14 -9.65 2.38 9.23
C GLN A 14 -8.13 2.49 9.23
N TYR A 15 -7.54 3.45 8.52
CA TYR A 15 -6.10 3.54 8.34
C TYR A 15 -5.63 4.94 7.92
N GLU A 16 -4.34 5.18 8.08
CA GLU A 16 -3.61 6.27 7.45
C GLU A 16 -2.70 5.74 6.35
N LEU A 17 -2.59 6.45 5.24
CA LEU A 17 -1.71 6.10 4.13
C LEU A 17 -0.83 7.30 3.81
N TYR A 18 0.48 7.14 3.89
CA TYR A 18 1.42 8.23 3.68
C TYR A 18 2.67 7.79 2.93
N VAL A 19 3.37 8.78 2.39
CA VAL A 19 4.67 8.60 1.76
C VAL A 19 5.73 9.33 2.58
N GLU A 20 6.77 8.60 2.98
CA GLU A 20 7.91 9.12 3.73
C GLU A 20 9.19 9.05 2.89
N GLU A 21 9.99 10.11 2.89
CA GLU A 21 11.34 10.08 2.33
C GLU A 21 12.32 9.59 3.40
N THR A 22 13.06 8.53 3.05
CA THR A 22 14.07 7.94 3.94
C THR A 22 15.43 8.61 3.77
N ALA A 23 16.32 8.42 4.76
CA ALA A 23 17.71 8.90 4.69
C ALA A 23 18.50 8.38 3.47
N ALA A 24 18.08 7.25 2.88
CA ALA A 24 18.66 6.68 1.66
C ALA A 24 18.09 7.27 0.37
N ARG A 25 17.32 8.37 0.44
CA ARG A 25 16.62 9.01 -0.70
C ARG A 25 15.67 8.05 -1.42
N ARG A 26 15.03 7.15 -0.67
CA ARG A 26 13.92 6.31 -1.16
C ARG A 26 12.61 6.80 -0.57
N TYR A 27 11.54 6.64 -1.33
CA TYR A 27 10.19 7.05 -0.94
C TYR A 27 9.37 5.81 -0.59
N HIS A 28 9.05 5.67 0.70
CA HIS A 28 8.29 4.54 1.22
C HIS A 28 6.80 4.88 1.21
N VAL A 29 5.98 4.04 0.59
CA VAL A 29 4.53 4.08 0.75
C VAL A 29 4.17 3.21 1.96
N ILE A 30 3.55 3.81 2.96
CA ILE A 30 3.30 3.18 4.27
C ILE A 30 1.82 3.28 4.58
N ILE A 31 1.22 2.17 5.00
CA ILE A 31 -0.13 2.14 5.57
C ILE A 31 -0.07 1.82 7.06
N ASN A 32 -0.71 2.65 7.85
CA ASN A 32 -0.91 2.44 9.28
C ASN A 32 -2.38 2.06 9.51
N ILE A 33 -2.67 0.77 9.64
CA ILE A 33 -4.02 0.27 9.94
C ILE A 33 -4.22 0.32 11.45
N TYR A 34 -5.26 1.00 11.92
CA TYR A 34 -5.44 1.24 13.37
C TYR A 34 -5.66 -0.02 14.22
N SER A 35 -6.07 -1.12 13.59
CA SER A 35 -6.21 -2.43 14.26
C SER A 35 -4.91 -3.23 14.31
N GLU A 36 -3.87 -2.80 13.59
CA GLU A 36 -2.56 -3.47 13.55
C GLU A 36 -1.57 -2.78 14.50
N ALA A 37 -0.59 -3.54 14.98
CA ALA A 37 0.38 -3.04 15.97
C ALA A 37 1.44 -2.11 15.34
N GLU A 38 1.81 -2.36 14.09
CA GLU A 38 2.88 -1.64 13.40
C GLU A 38 2.45 -1.19 12.00
N PRO A 39 2.88 0.01 11.55
CA PRO A 39 2.70 0.43 10.17
C PRO A 39 3.40 -0.51 9.19
N ILE A 40 2.76 -0.74 8.05
CA ILE A 40 3.24 -1.65 7.01
C ILE A 40 3.85 -0.82 5.88
N VAL A 41 5.12 -1.05 5.59
CA VAL A 41 5.77 -0.53 4.38
C VAL A 41 5.30 -1.35 3.18
N LEU A 42 4.48 -0.74 2.33
CA LEU A 42 3.89 -1.40 1.17
C LEU A 42 4.91 -1.54 0.03
N HIS A 43 5.63 -0.46 -0.28
CA HIS A 43 6.66 -0.48 -1.32
C HIS A 43 7.63 0.71 -1.19
N ALA A 44 8.82 0.57 -1.77
CA ALA A 44 9.86 1.59 -1.75
C ALA A 44 10.29 2.01 -3.17
N TYR A 45 9.98 3.25 -3.53
CA TYR A 45 10.29 3.81 -4.85
C TYR A 45 11.58 4.63 -4.84
N PRO A 46 12.31 4.67 -5.97
CA PRO A 46 13.44 5.59 -6.14
C PRO A 46 13.00 7.04 -6.45
N ASN A 47 11.74 7.24 -6.86
CA ASN A 47 11.20 8.54 -7.25
C ASN A 47 9.97 8.89 -6.38
N LYS A 48 9.89 10.16 -5.97
CA LYS A 48 8.79 10.74 -5.19
C LYS A 48 7.44 10.64 -5.91
N ASP A 49 7.39 11.02 -7.18
CA ASP A 49 6.14 11.13 -7.93
C ASP A 49 5.51 9.74 -8.16
N ASP A 50 6.34 8.73 -8.41
CA ASP A 50 5.89 7.33 -8.52
C ASP A 50 5.30 6.82 -7.19
N ALA A 51 5.95 7.13 -6.07
CA ALA A 51 5.44 6.75 -4.75
C ALA A 51 4.09 7.43 -4.44
N ILE A 52 3.96 8.71 -4.78
CA ILE A 52 2.71 9.46 -4.57
C ILE A 52 1.60 8.90 -5.48
N ALA A 53 1.89 8.65 -6.76
CA ALA A 53 0.91 8.07 -7.69
C ALA A 53 0.44 6.68 -7.24
N ALA A 54 1.36 5.85 -6.73
CA ALA A 54 1.02 4.56 -6.15
C ALA A 54 0.16 4.71 -4.88
N ALA A 55 0.54 5.60 -3.96
CA ALA A 55 -0.23 5.88 -2.75
C ALA A 55 -1.65 6.40 -3.07
N GLN A 56 -1.82 7.23 -4.10
CA GLN A 56 -3.13 7.70 -4.53
C GLN A 56 -4.00 6.58 -5.12
N THR A 57 -3.39 5.59 -5.76
CA THR A 57 -4.11 4.49 -6.40
C THR A 57 -4.45 3.37 -5.40
N PHE A 58 -3.58 3.15 -4.42
CA PHE A 58 -3.66 2.03 -3.48
C PHE A 58 -5.02 1.90 -2.76
N PRO A 59 -5.68 2.96 -2.26
CA PRO A 59 -6.98 2.83 -1.60
C PRO A 59 -8.04 2.12 -2.45
N LYS A 60 -8.03 2.35 -3.78
CA LYS A 60 -8.97 1.70 -4.70
C LYS A 60 -8.66 0.21 -4.82
N LEU A 61 -7.38 -0.14 -4.95
CA LEU A 61 -6.93 -1.53 -5.06
C LEU A 61 -7.14 -2.31 -3.75
N TYR A 62 -6.90 -1.67 -2.62
CA TYR A 62 -7.14 -2.25 -1.30
C TYR A 62 -8.62 -2.59 -1.10
N ARG A 63 -9.52 -1.66 -1.43
CA ARG A 63 -10.97 -1.94 -1.40
C ARG A 63 -11.36 -3.06 -2.36
N THR A 64 -10.75 -3.13 -3.55
CA THR A 64 -10.97 -4.24 -4.49
C THR A 64 -10.55 -5.59 -3.89
N ALA A 65 -9.42 -5.66 -3.19
CA ALA A 65 -9.00 -6.87 -2.48
C ALA A 65 -10.00 -7.25 -1.36
N GLN A 66 -10.41 -6.28 -0.53
CA GLN A 66 -11.39 -6.49 0.55
C GLN A 66 -12.74 -7.01 0.03
N GLN A 67 -13.24 -6.45 -1.07
CA GLN A 67 -14.47 -6.92 -1.72
C GLN A 67 -14.39 -8.36 -2.23
N ARG A 68 -13.17 -8.88 -2.44
CA ARG A 68 -12.89 -10.26 -2.83
C ARG A 68 -12.58 -11.17 -1.65
N GLY A 69 -12.72 -10.69 -0.42
CA GLY A 69 -12.48 -11.47 0.80
C GLY A 69 -11.02 -11.49 1.25
N PHE A 70 -10.14 -10.70 0.63
CA PHE A 70 -8.75 -10.58 1.07
C PHE A 70 -8.61 -9.54 2.18
N ARG A 71 -7.75 -9.82 3.16
CA ARG A 71 -7.31 -8.89 4.19
C ARG A 71 -5.83 -8.58 4.00
N LEU A 72 -5.39 -7.37 4.35
CA LEU A 72 -3.97 -7.06 4.40
C LEU A 72 -3.40 -7.61 5.72
N ALA A 73 -2.35 -8.43 5.63
CA ALA A 73 -1.61 -8.96 6.77
C ALA A 73 -0.10 -8.81 6.47
N GLY A 74 0.54 -7.85 7.14
CA GLY A 74 1.87 -7.40 6.75
C GLY A 74 1.91 -6.99 5.28
N GLN A 75 2.87 -7.50 4.51
CA GLN A 75 3.04 -7.16 3.09
C GLN A 75 2.22 -8.02 2.12
N TYR A 76 1.22 -8.76 2.62
CA TYR A 76 0.44 -9.70 1.80
C TYR A 76 -1.06 -9.43 1.92
N PHE A 77 -1.76 -9.56 0.80
CA PHE A 77 -3.19 -9.76 0.77
C PHE A 77 -3.47 -11.25 0.95
N GLU A 78 -4.06 -11.63 2.07
CA GLU A 78 -4.40 -13.02 2.41
C GLU A 78 -5.89 -13.26 2.31
N HIS A 79 -6.28 -14.40 1.75
CA HIS A 79 -7.67 -14.87 1.71
C HIS A 79 -7.84 -16.12 2.58
N ALA A 80 -9.03 -16.32 3.14
CA ALA A 80 -9.33 -17.43 4.06
C ALA A 80 -9.22 -18.83 3.42
N ASP A 81 -9.22 -18.92 2.10
CA ASP A 81 -9.02 -20.16 1.33
C ASP A 81 -7.54 -20.53 1.13
N GLY A 82 -6.61 -19.74 1.68
CA GLY A 82 -5.16 -19.96 1.59
C GLY A 82 -4.46 -19.22 0.45
N ARG A 83 -5.18 -18.48 -0.40
CA ARG A 83 -4.54 -17.62 -1.41
C ARG A 83 -3.85 -16.43 -0.76
N SER A 84 -2.67 -16.08 -1.26
CA SER A 84 -1.88 -14.95 -0.78
C SER A 84 -1.18 -14.23 -1.94
N VAL A 85 -1.27 -12.90 -1.96
CA VAL A 85 -0.69 -12.05 -3.00
C VAL A 85 0.14 -10.95 -2.35
N HIS A 86 1.41 -10.85 -2.70
CA HIS A 86 2.27 -9.79 -2.17
C HIS A 86 1.79 -8.41 -2.65
N VAL A 87 1.82 -7.42 -1.76
CA VAL A 87 1.29 -6.07 -2.03
C VAL A 87 2.03 -5.34 -3.15
N SER A 88 3.26 -5.74 -3.48
CA SER A 88 4.01 -5.18 -4.62
C SER A 88 3.24 -5.26 -5.94
N PHE A 89 2.41 -6.29 -6.14
CA PHE A 89 1.60 -6.41 -7.36
C PHE A 89 0.54 -5.30 -7.48
N ALA A 90 0.03 -4.78 -6.35
CA ALA A 90 -0.85 -3.60 -6.35
C ALA A 90 -0.07 -2.31 -6.61
N MET A 91 1.24 -2.34 -6.39
CA MET A 91 2.15 -1.19 -6.41
C MET A 91 2.97 -1.10 -7.70
N GLU A 92 2.83 -2.06 -8.62
CA GLU A 92 3.48 -1.99 -9.93
C GLU A 92 2.98 -0.77 -10.71
N PRO A 93 3.87 0.00 -11.36
CA PRO A 93 3.49 1.16 -12.15
C PRO A 93 2.44 0.82 -13.22
N GLY A 94 1.36 1.60 -13.28
CA GLY A 94 0.28 1.38 -14.25
C GLY A 94 -0.64 0.20 -13.92
N THR A 95 -0.63 -0.29 -12.69
CA THR A 95 -1.61 -1.25 -12.18
C THR A 95 -2.98 -0.60 -12.10
N THR A 96 -3.96 -1.26 -12.73
CA THR A 96 -5.37 -0.88 -12.66
C THR A 96 -6.13 -1.90 -11.81
N PRO A 97 -7.34 -1.56 -11.30
CA PRO A 97 -8.18 -2.54 -10.61
C PRO A 97 -8.40 -3.82 -11.42
N ASP A 98 -8.60 -3.73 -12.73
CA ASP A 98 -8.81 -4.91 -13.59
C ASP A 98 -7.55 -5.78 -13.71
N LYS A 99 -6.37 -5.17 -13.83
CA LYS A 99 -5.10 -5.93 -13.81
C LYS A 99 -4.90 -6.60 -12.47
N PHE A 100 -5.12 -5.85 -11.38
CA PHE A 100 -4.94 -6.35 -10.03
C PHE A 100 -5.92 -7.49 -9.69
N MET A 101 -7.17 -7.38 -10.14
CA MET A 101 -8.16 -8.46 -10.00
C MET A 101 -7.68 -9.77 -10.62
N LYS A 102 -6.96 -9.74 -11.76
CA LYS A 102 -6.43 -10.97 -12.38
C LYS A 102 -5.34 -11.63 -11.54
N VAL A 103 -4.63 -10.86 -10.71
CA VAL A 103 -3.61 -11.37 -9.78
C VAL A 103 -4.25 -11.98 -8.53
N LEU A 104 -5.43 -11.49 -8.14
CA LEU A 104 -6.20 -12.00 -7.00
C LEU A 104 -6.99 -13.30 -7.28
N LEU A 105 -6.88 -13.88 -8.49
CA LEU A 105 -7.59 -15.10 -8.90
C LEU A 105 -6.85 -16.36 -8.45
#